data_AF-A0A410PYT4-F1
#
_entry.id   AF-A0A410PYT4-F1
#
_cell.length_a   1.000
_cell.length_b   1.000
_cell.length_c   1.000
_cell.angle_alpha   90.00
_cell.angle_beta   90.00
_cell.angle_gamma   90.00
#
_symmetry.space_group_name_H-M   'P 1'
#
loop_
_entity.id
_entity.type
_entity.pdbx_description
1 polymer ?
#
loop_
_entity_poly.entity_id
_entity_poly.type
_entity_poly.pdbx_seq_one_letter_code
_entity_poly.pdbx_strand_id
1 'polypeptide(L)'
;MNENGAQNLHPILLAAYAHKRLVDIHPFTDGNGRTARLLMNLILINKGYCAVSIPPVLRHEYIEALQIAQSKVKPSVELFNQLIAECELEAQKDYLRMFRIS
;
A
#
# COMPACT_ATOMS: atom_id res chain seq x y z
N MET A 1 14.95 7.35 -15.07
CA MET A 1 15.02 7.13 -13.60
C MET A 1 16.01 6.02 -13.38
N ASN A 2 17.08 6.26 -12.65
CA ASN A 2 18.17 5.30 -12.49
C ASN A 2 17.74 4.13 -11.60
N GLU A 3 18.11 2.94 -12.02
CA GLU A 3 17.82 1.61 -11.47
C GLU A 3 18.25 1.44 -9.99
N ASN A 4 19.12 2.34 -9.50
CA ASN A 4 19.66 2.34 -8.14
C ASN A 4 18.76 3.04 -7.10
N GLY A 5 17.79 3.86 -7.50
CA GLY A 5 16.94 4.61 -6.56
C GLY A 5 15.83 3.75 -5.93
N ALA A 6 15.34 2.74 -6.66
CA ALA A 6 14.29 1.84 -6.18
C ALA A 6 14.79 0.85 -5.11
N GLN A 7 16.10 0.58 -5.06
CA GLN A 7 16.67 -0.38 -4.11
C GLN A 7 16.78 0.16 -2.67
N ASN A 8 16.74 1.48 -2.48
CA ASN A 8 16.87 2.13 -1.16
C ASN A 8 15.56 2.63 -0.56
N LEU A 9 14.42 2.43 -1.24
CA LEU A 9 13.13 2.84 -0.69
C LEU A 9 12.63 1.80 0.31
N HIS A 10 12.11 2.25 1.45
CA HIS A 10 11.50 1.34 2.43
C HIS A 10 10.39 0.51 1.73
N PRO A 11 10.33 -0.82 1.91
CA PRO A 11 9.42 -1.70 1.17
C PRO A 11 7.95 -1.26 1.18
N ILE A 12 7.47 -0.74 2.31
CA ILE A 12 6.11 -0.20 2.44
C ILE A 12 5.88 0.99 1.48
N LEU A 13 6.85 1.90 1.40
CA LEU A 13 6.76 3.06 0.50
C LEU A 13 6.80 2.64 -0.97
N LEU A 14 7.60 1.62 -1.30
CA LEU A 14 7.67 1.05 -2.65
C LEU A 14 6.33 0.42 -3.04
N ALA A 15 5.74 -0.38 -2.15
CA ALA A 15 4.45 -1.03 -2.37
C ALA A 15 3.31 0.00 -2.52
N ALA A 16 3.26 1.00 -1.63
CA ALA A 16 2.28 2.08 -1.69
C ALA A 16 2.42 2.91 -2.98
N TYR A 17 3.66 3.23 -3.37
CA TYR A 17 3.94 3.92 -4.63
C TYR A 17 3.45 3.11 -5.84
N ALA A 18 3.76 1.82 -5.91
CA ALA A 18 3.36 0.95 -7.02
C ALA A 18 1.83 0.82 -7.11
N HIS A 19 1.15 0.67 -5.96
CA HIS A 19 -0.31 0.71 -5.88
C HIS A 19 -0.86 1.99 -6.51
N LYS A 20 -0.41 3.14 -5.99
CA LYS A 20 -0.87 4.47 -6.41
C LYS A 20 -0.64 4.68 -7.90
N ARG A 21 0.53 4.31 -8.42
CA ARG A 21 0.86 4.42 -9.85
C ARG A 21 -0.05 3.59 -10.73
N LEU A 22 -0.40 2.37 -10.34
CA LEU A 22 -1.35 1.56 -11.12
C LEU A 22 -2.75 2.19 -11.16
N VAL A 23 -3.21 2.70 -10.02
CA VAL A 23 -4.53 3.37 -9.92
C VAL A 23 -4.56 4.64 -10.77
N ASP A 24 -3.46 5.41 -10.80
CA ASP A 24 -3.33 6.61 -11.63
C ASP A 24 -3.37 6.32 -13.13
N ILE A 25 -2.61 5.31 -13.57
CA ILE A 25 -2.52 4.94 -14.99
C ILE A 25 -3.84 4.36 -15.48
N HIS A 26 -4.54 3.63 -14.60
CA HIS A 26 -5.83 3.01 -14.87
C HIS A 26 -5.88 2.17 -16.16
N PRO A 27 -4.99 1.17 -16.33
CA PRO A 27 -4.77 0.49 -17.62
C PRO A 27 -5.88 -0.51 -18.02
N PHE A 28 -6.75 -0.94 -17.09
CA PHE A 28 -7.79 -1.93 -17.35
C PHE A 28 -9.19 -1.31 -17.38
N THR A 29 -10.15 -1.97 -18.05
CA THR A 29 -11.55 -1.52 -18.11
C THR A 29 -12.26 -1.61 -16.75
N ASP A 30 -11.95 -2.62 -15.95
CA ASP A 30 -12.40 -2.79 -14.57
C ASP A 30 -11.30 -3.50 -13.77
N GLY A 31 -11.36 -3.40 -12.45
CA GLY A 31 -10.50 -4.17 -11.55
C GLY A 31 -9.20 -3.47 -11.17
N ASN A 32 -8.93 -2.26 -11.65
CA ASN A 32 -7.70 -1.51 -11.35
C ASN A 32 -7.39 -1.45 -9.85
N GLY A 33 -8.38 -1.16 -9.00
CA GLY A 33 -8.18 -1.15 -7.55
C GLY A 33 -7.87 -2.54 -6.95
N ARG A 34 -8.44 -3.62 -7.50
CA ARG A 34 -8.12 -5.00 -7.07
C ARG A 34 -6.69 -5.36 -7.49
N THR A 35 -6.33 -5.07 -8.73
CA THR A 35 -4.98 -5.31 -9.26
C THR A 35 -3.92 -4.49 -8.53
N ALA A 36 -4.21 -3.22 -8.18
CA ALA A 36 -3.30 -2.37 -7.43
C ALA A 36 -3.00 -2.94 -6.03
N ARG A 37 -4.02 -3.43 -5.33
CA ARG A 37 -3.85 -4.09 -4.02
C ARG A 37 -3.09 -5.41 -4.12
N LEU A 38 -3.31 -6.18 -5.18
CA LEU A 38 -2.53 -7.41 -5.43
C LEU A 38 -1.06 -7.09 -5.74
N LEU A 39 -0.79 -6.07 -6.55
CA LEU A 39 0.58 -5.62 -6.85
C LEU A 39 1.30 -5.12 -5.59
N MET A 40 0.61 -4.33 -4.77
CA MET A 40 1.12 -3.88 -3.47
C MET A 40 1.54 -5.06 -2.60
N ASN A 41 0.65 -6.05 -2.45
CA ASN A 41 0.92 -7.24 -1.65
C ASN A 41 2.02 -8.11 -2.23
N LEU A 42 2.11 -8.24 -3.55
CA LEU A 42 3.19 -8.95 -4.22
C LEU A 42 4.55 -8.35 -3.85
N ILE A 43 4.67 -7.01 -3.84
CA ILE A 43 5.90 -6.32 -3.46
C ILE A 43 6.22 -6.55 -1.98
N LEU A 44 5.24 -6.42 -1.09
CA LEU A 44 5.42 -6.62 0.36
C LEU A 44 5.91 -8.05 0.65
N ILE A 45 5.22 -9.06 0.12
CA ILE A 45 5.55 -10.48 0.33
C ILE A 45 6.95 -10.79 -0.21
N ASN A 46 7.30 -10.29 -1.41
CA ASN A 46 8.64 -10.48 -1.98
C ASN A 46 9.76 -9.82 -1.15
N LYS A 47 9.41 -8.87 -0.27
CA LYS A 47 10.34 -8.20 0.65
C LYS A 47 10.28 -8.75 2.08
N GLY A 48 9.52 -9.82 2.33
CA GLY A 48 9.40 -10.47 3.64
C GLY A 48 8.41 -9.81 4.60
N TYR A 49 7.54 -8.92 4.10
CA TYR A 49 6.49 -8.28 4.88
C TYR A 49 5.20 -9.11 4.85
N CYS A 50 4.31 -8.84 5.80
CA CYS A 50 3.01 -9.50 5.84
C CYS A 50 2.12 -9.04 4.69
N ALA A 51 1.21 -9.92 4.27
CA ALA A 51 0.14 -9.53 3.37
C ALA A 51 -0.80 -8.54 4.09
N VAL A 52 -1.02 -7.39 3.47
CA VAL A 52 -1.86 -6.30 3.96
C VAL A 52 -3.26 -6.43 3.39
N SER A 53 -4.24 -6.43 4.30
CA SER A 53 -5.65 -6.25 3.97
C SER A 53 -6.11 -4.91 4.51
N ILE A 54 -6.76 -4.10 3.66
CA ILE A 54 -7.40 -2.85 4.09
C ILE A 54 -8.81 -3.21 4.54
N PRO A 55 -9.13 -3.19 5.85
CA PRO A 55 -10.42 -3.63 6.34
C PRO A 55 -11.55 -2.72 5.83
N PRO A 56 -12.78 -3.23 5.67
CA PRO A 56 -13.91 -2.44 5.20
C PRO A 56 -14.19 -1.19 6.06
N VAL A 57 -13.86 -1.22 7.36
CA VAL A 57 -14.02 -0.06 8.25
C VAL A 57 -13.11 1.10 7.87
N LEU A 58 -11.93 0.83 7.28
CA LEU A 58 -10.98 1.85 6.82
C LEU A 58 -11.22 2.30 5.37
N ARG A 59 -12.38 1.96 4.80
CA ARG A 59 -12.69 2.26 3.39
C ARG A 59 -12.69 3.76 3.13
N HIS A 60 -13.19 4.56 4.07
CA HIS A 60 -13.31 6.00 3.88
C HIS A 60 -11.93 6.65 3.84
N GLU A 61 -11.09 6.33 4.83
CA GLU A 61 -9.72 6.77 5.00
C GLU A 61 -8.86 6.36 3.80
N TYR A 62 -9.04 5.14 3.29
CA TYR A 62 -8.38 4.66 2.07
C TYR A 62 -8.73 5.52 0.84
N ILE A 63 -10.03 5.82 0.64
CA ILE A 63 -10.47 6.62 -0.50
C ILE A 63 -9.97 8.06 -0.37
N GLU A 64 -10.08 8.65 0.82
CA GLU A 64 -9.61 10.00 1.10
C GLU A 64 -8.10 10.14 0.88
N ALA A 65 -7.31 9.22 1.44
CA ALA A 65 -5.86 9.19 1.25
C ALA A 65 -5.45 9.08 -0.22
N LEU A 66 -6.17 8.28 -1.02
CA LEU A 66 -5.96 8.19 -2.46
C LEU A 66 -6.34 9.48 -3.19
N GLN A 67 -7.47 10.09 -2.85
CA GLN A 67 -7.91 11.36 -3.46
C GLN A 67 -6.90 12.48 -3.19
N ILE A 68 -6.38 12.57 -1.96
CA ILE A 68 -5.34 13.53 -1.58
C ILE A 68 -4.05 13.24 -2.35
N ALA A 69 -3.65 11.98 -2.46
CA ALA A 69 -2.48 11.57 -3.25
C ALA A 69 -2.62 11.84 -4.77
N GLN A 70 -3.85 11.99 -5.25
CA GLN A 70 -4.18 12.30 -6.65
C GLN A 70 -4.52 13.78 -6.88
N SER A 71 -4.55 14.60 -5.84
CA SER A 71 -4.91 16.02 -5.93
C SER A 71 -3.98 16.78 -6.87
N LYS A 72 -4.56 17.61 -7.73
CA LYS A 72 -3.82 18.51 -8.64
C LYS A 72 -3.27 19.75 -7.95
N VAL A 73 -3.83 20.13 -6.79
CA VAL A 73 -3.48 21.38 -6.10
C VAL A 73 -2.30 21.17 -5.16
N LYS A 74 -2.37 20.14 -4.31
CA LYS A 74 -1.29 19.78 -3.37
C LYS A 74 -1.32 18.26 -3.14
N PRO A 75 -0.68 17.47 -4.03
CA PRO A 75 -0.63 16.02 -3.85
C PRO A 75 0.20 15.68 -2.62
N SER A 76 -0.32 14.77 -1.79
CA SER A 76 0.33 14.27 -0.58
C SER A 76 0.12 12.77 -0.47
N VAL A 77 1.20 12.01 -0.36
CA VAL A 77 1.17 10.53 -0.26
C VAL A 77 1.31 10.05 1.18
N GLU A 78 1.56 10.97 2.12
CA GLU A 78 1.87 10.69 3.51
C GLU A 78 0.76 9.90 4.19
N LEU A 79 -0.50 10.33 4.04
CA LEU A 79 -1.67 9.62 4.60
C LEU A 79 -1.81 8.21 4.02
N PHE A 80 -1.57 8.05 2.72
CA PHE A 80 -1.67 6.75 2.07
C PHE A 80 -0.55 5.82 2.55
N ASN A 81 0.68 6.32 2.62
CA ASN A 81 1.82 5.57 3.13
C ASN A 81 1.62 5.15 4.60
N GLN A 82 1.10 6.06 5.42
CA GLN A 82 0.79 5.79 6.82
C GLN A 82 -0.28 4.71 6.96
N LEU A 83 -1.37 4.80 6.19
CA LEU A 83 -2.43 3.79 6.20
C LEU A 83 -1.90 2.38 5.87
N ILE A 84 -1.06 2.26 4.83
CA ILE A 84 -0.46 0.96 4.48
C ILE A 84 0.49 0.48 5.59
N ALA A 85 1.27 1.37 6.19
CA ALA A 85 2.15 1.02 7.30
C ALA A 85 1.40 0.53 8.54
N GLU A 86 0.28 1.18 8.89
CA GLU A 86 -0.56 0.79 10.02
C GLU A 86 -1.23 -0.56 9.78
N CYS A 87 -1.75 -0.80 8.58
CA CYS A 87 -2.35 -2.09 8.23
C CYS A 87 -1.30 -3.21 8.23
N GLU A 88 -0.08 -2.93 7.79
CA GLU A 88 1.03 -3.90 7.80
C GLU A 88 1.48 -4.23 9.23
N LEU A 89 1.62 -3.21 10.08
CA LEU A 89 1.93 -3.38 11.49
C LEU A 89 0.85 -4.20 12.22
N GLU A 90 -0.42 -3.95 11.92
CA GLU A 90 -1.51 -4.73 12.51
C GLU A 90 -1.50 -6.19 12.02
N ALA A 91 -1.20 -6.42 10.75
CA ALA A 91 -1.02 -7.77 10.22
C ALA A 91 0.12 -8.52 10.94
N GLN A 92 1.26 -7.87 11.18
CA GLN A 92 2.36 -8.47 11.96
C GLN A 92 1.92 -8.82 13.38
N LYS A 93 1.20 -7.92 14.05
CA LYS A 93 0.66 -8.18 15.40
C LYS A 93 -0.31 -9.34 15.40
N ASP A 94 -1.18 -9.46 14.40
CA ASP A 94 -2.10 -10.58 14.26
C ASP A 94 -1.36 -11.91 14.11
N TYR A 95 -0.28 -11.96 13.32
CA TYR A 95 0.58 -13.14 13.23
C TYR A 95 1.23 -13.49 14.58
N LEU A 96 1.75 -12.50 15.31
CA LEU A 96 2.33 -12.73 16.65
C LEU A 96 1.30 -13.29 17.63
N ARG A 97 0.08 -12.73 17.64
CA ARG A 97 -1.05 -13.21 18.46
C ARG A 97 -1.42 -14.65 18.08
N MET A 98 -1.49 -14.94 16.78
CA MET A 98 -1.85 -16.27 16.25
C MET A 98 -0.83 -17.33 16.66
N PHE A 99 0.47 -17.02 16.61
CA PHE A 99 1.54 -17.95 16.95
C PHE A 99 1.93 -17.95 18.43
N ARG A 100 1.26 -17.17 19.28
CA ARG A 100 1.57 -17.03 20.72
C ARG A 100 3.04 -16.68 20.99
N ILE A 101 3.63 -15.88 20.10
CA ILE A 101 4.97 -15.32 20.30
C ILE A 101 4.76 -14.06 21.13
N SER A 102 4.79 -14.23 22.45
CA SER A 102 4.61 -13.19 23.48
C SER A 102 5.87 -13.02 24.31
#